data_AF-A0A8X6VLM7-F1
#
_entry.id   AF-A0A8X6VLM7-F1
#
_cell.length_a   1.000
_cell.length_b   1.000
_cell.length_c   1.000
_cell.angle_alpha   90.00
_cell.angle_beta   90.00
_cell.angle_gamma   90.00
#
_symmetry.space_group_name_H-M   'P 1'
#
loop_
_entity.id
_entity.type
_entity.pdbx_description
1 polymer ?
#
loop_
_entity_poly.entity_id
_entity_poly.type
_entity_poly.pdbx_seq_one_letter_code
_entity_poly.pdbx_strand_id
1 'polypeptide(L)'
;MLVQNTATDFAQLKAALSKAFPAIQNKKELETRFYASQQRQNQEPTDFVYDLLKLHKKLELGMSEKALVDHIFVRLEPQVQDYVEVRNPQTAIQLLEVLAKLGKIFVQGNIGFEK
;
A
#
# COMPACT_ATOMS: atom_id res chain seq x y z
N MET A 1 22.55 -42.67 11.22
CA MET A 1 21.45 -41.80 10.77
C MET A 1 21.41 -40.58 11.67
N LEU A 2 21.96 -39.42 11.26
CA LEU A 2 21.97 -38.21 12.09
C LEU A 2 21.84 -36.97 11.21
N VAL A 3 20.61 -36.63 10.80
CA VAL A 3 20.28 -35.32 10.24
C VAL A 3 18.87 -34.94 10.69
N GLN A 4 18.67 -34.67 11.98
CA GLN A 4 17.41 -34.13 12.50
C GLN A 4 17.64 -33.21 13.69
N ASN A 5 18.42 -32.13 13.54
CA ASN A 5 18.52 -31.14 14.62
C ASN A 5 18.71 -29.68 14.20
N THR A 6 18.65 -29.35 12.91
CA THR A 6 18.87 -27.97 12.43
C THR A 6 17.59 -27.13 12.34
N ALA A 7 16.42 -27.77 12.17
CA ALA A 7 15.15 -27.05 12.03
C ALA A 7 14.66 -26.42 13.36
N THR A 8 14.92 -27.09 14.48
CA THR A 8 14.52 -26.63 15.83
C THR A 8 15.32 -25.41 16.28
N ASP A 9 16.63 -25.41 15.99
CA ASP A 9 17.56 -24.34 16.37
C ASP A 9 17.26 -23.04 15.61
N PHE A 10 16.97 -23.14 14.30
CA PHE A 10 16.64 -21.98 13.48
C PHE A 10 15.31 -21.32 13.91
N ALA A 11 14.29 -22.13 14.24
CA ALA A 11 13.00 -21.62 14.71
C ALA A 11 13.13 -20.90 16.08
N GLN A 12 13.95 -21.45 16.98
CA GLN A 12 14.24 -20.83 18.28
C GLN A 12 15.07 -19.56 18.14
N LEU A 13 16.08 -19.55 17.26
CA LEU A 13 16.89 -18.38 16.94
C LEU A 13 16.02 -17.26 16.35
N LYS A 14 15.12 -17.60 15.43
CA LYS A 14 14.16 -16.64 14.86
C LYS A 14 13.24 -16.06 15.93
N ALA A 15 12.73 -16.88 16.85
CA ALA A 15 11.88 -16.44 17.95
C ALA A 15 12.63 -15.55 18.95
N ALA A 16 13.88 -15.88 19.27
CA ALA A 16 14.74 -15.09 20.16
C ALA A 16 15.10 -13.72 19.55
N LEU A 17 15.45 -13.68 18.26
CA LEU A 17 15.70 -12.44 17.53
C LEU A 17 14.43 -11.57 17.41
N SER A 18 13.28 -12.20 17.16
CA SER A 18 11.98 -11.52 17.12
C SER A 18 11.60 -10.89 18.47
N LYS A 19 11.89 -11.58 19.58
CA LYS A 19 11.71 -11.05 20.94
C LYS A 19 12.70 -9.94 21.30
N ALA A 20 13.95 -10.05 20.83
CA ALA A 20 15.00 -9.08 21.15
C ALA A 20 14.87 -7.77 20.36
N PHE A 21 14.24 -7.81 19.17
CA PHE A 21 14.15 -6.65 18.26
C PHE A 21 12.72 -6.39 17.73
N PRO A 22 11.74 -6.12 18.59
CA PRO A 22 10.35 -5.86 18.18
C PRO A 22 10.22 -4.65 17.23
N ALA A 23 11.10 -3.65 17.37
CA ALA A 23 11.12 -2.49 16.48
C ALA A 23 11.54 -2.84 15.03
N ILE A 24 12.46 -3.80 14.86
CA ILE A 24 12.94 -4.25 13.55
C ILE A 24 11.85 -5.09 12.86
N GLN A 25 11.12 -5.93 13.62
CA GLN A 25 10.02 -6.72 13.09
C GLN A 25 8.86 -5.82 12.62
N ASN A 26 8.48 -4.83 13.42
CA ASN A 26 7.44 -3.87 13.06
C ASN A 26 7.84 -3.04 11.83
N LYS A 27 9.08 -2.56 11.75
CA LYS A 27 9.54 -1.80 10.57
C LYS A 27 9.50 -2.65 9.31
N LYS A 28 10.06 -3.88 9.35
CA LYS A 28 10.05 -4.79 8.21
C LYS A 28 8.64 -5.18 7.78
N GLU A 29 7.73 -5.36 8.73
CA GLU A 29 6.32 -5.65 8.43
C GLU A 29 5.62 -4.45 7.78
N LEU A 30 5.87 -3.23 8.27
CA LEU A 30 5.34 -2.00 7.69
C LEU A 30 5.90 -1.76 6.28
N GLU A 31 7.20 -1.99 6.05
CA GLU A 31 7.82 -1.95 4.73
C GLU A 31 7.18 -2.98 3.80
N THR A 32 7.01 -4.22 4.28
CA THR A 32 6.34 -5.27 3.50
C THR A 32 4.92 -4.85 3.12
N ARG A 33 4.15 -4.28 4.07
CA ARG A 33 2.82 -3.74 3.79
C ARG A 33 2.86 -2.63 2.74
N PHE A 34 3.82 -1.71 2.82
CA PHE A 34 3.97 -0.61 1.87
C PHE A 34 4.34 -1.09 0.45
N TYR A 35 5.25 -2.06 0.33
CA TYR A 35 5.73 -2.54 -0.97
C TYR A 35 4.82 -3.59 -1.61
N ALA A 36 4.15 -4.43 -0.82
CA ALA A 36 3.35 -5.56 -1.30
C ALA A 36 1.84 -5.26 -1.37
N SER A 37 1.35 -4.15 -0.82
CA SER A 37 -0.07 -3.82 -0.89
C SER A 37 -0.50 -3.53 -2.32
N GLN A 38 -1.65 -4.08 -2.68
CA GLN A 38 -2.41 -3.77 -3.90
C GLN A 38 -3.78 -3.26 -3.46
N GLN A 39 -4.37 -2.34 -4.22
CA GLN A 39 -5.75 -1.91 -3.96
C GLN A 39 -6.65 -3.15 -4.06
N ARG A 40 -7.45 -3.38 -3.01
CA ARG A 40 -8.38 -4.51 -3.00
C ARG A 40 -9.61 -4.20 -3.84
N GLN A 41 -10.23 -5.25 -4.36
CA GLN A 41 -11.52 -5.13 -5.03
C GLN A 41 -12.56 -4.50 -4.09
N ASN A 42 -13.26 -3.46 -4.57
CA ASN A 42 -14.24 -2.66 -3.83
C ASN A 42 -13.67 -1.79 -2.69
N GLN A 43 -12.34 -1.67 -2.57
CA GLN A 43 -11.73 -0.69 -1.67
C GLN A 43 -11.78 0.69 -2.32
N GLU A 44 -12.17 1.72 -1.57
CA GLU A 44 -12.12 3.09 -2.08
C GLU A 44 -10.66 3.45 -2.44
N PRO A 45 -10.41 3.96 -3.66
CA PRO A 45 -9.06 4.34 -4.08
C PRO A 45 -8.43 5.37 -3.15
N THR A 46 -9.22 6.34 -2.67
CA THR A 46 -8.76 7.40 -1.76
C THR A 46 -8.24 6.80 -0.45
N ASP A 47 -8.98 5.85 0.14
CA ASP A 47 -8.59 5.17 1.37
C ASP A 47 -7.29 4.38 1.20
N PHE A 48 -7.18 3.65 0.08
CA PHE A 48 -5.96 2.91 -0.24
C PHE A 48 -4.73 3.81 -0.34
N VAL A 49 -4.84 4.91 -1.10
CA VAL A 49 -3.74 5.88 -1.24
C VAL A 49 -3.40 6.50 0.11
N TYR A 50 -4.40 6.86 0.92
CA TYR A 50 -4.19 7.47 2.21
C TYR A 50 -3.42 6.55 3.19
N ASP A 51 -3.76 5.26 3.19
CA ASP A 51 -3.05 4.27 4.00
C ASP A 51 -1.59 4.09 3.56
N LEU A 52 -1.32 4.09 2.26
CA LEU A 52 0.04 4.05 1.73
C LEU A 52 0.85 5.29 2.09
N LEU A 53 0.25 6.49 2.01
CA LEU A 53 0.91 7.74 2.42
C LEU A 53 1.23 7.76 3.92
N LYS A 54 0.33 7.23 4.76
CA LYS A 54 0.57 7.06 6.20
C LYS A 54 1.74 6.11 6.46
N LEU A 55 1.79 4.97 5.75
CA LEU A 55 2.88 4.01 5.87
C LEU A 55 4.21 4.63 5.42
N HIS A 56 4.23 5.34 4.30
CA HIS A 56 5.39 6.08 3.82
C HIS A 56 5.94 7.05 4.88
N LYS A 57 5.04 7.86 5.48
CA LYS A 57 5.41 8.81 6.53
C LYS A 57 5.94 8.12 7.79
N LYS A 58 5.36 6.99 8.20
CA LYS A 58 5.81 6.20 9.36
C LYS A 58 7.16 5.53 9.16
N LEU A 59 7.48 5.17 7.92
CA LEU A 59 8.71 4.51 7.55
C LEU A 59 9.86 5.49 7.27
N GLU A 60 9.56 6.79 7.20
CA GLU A 60 10.51 7.86 6.84
C GLU A 60 11.30 7.51 5.56
N LEU A 61 10.60 6.93 4.57
CA LEU A 61 11.23 6.53 3.32
C LEU A 61 11.72 7.79 2.60
N GLY A 62 13.01 7.81 2.23
CA GLY A 62 13.64 8.91 1.50
C GLY A 62 13.25 8.97 0.02
N MET A 63 11.99 8.67 -0.32
CA MET A 63 11.49 8.77 -1.69
C MET A 63 11.08 10.20 -2.03
N SER A 64 11.28 10.57 -3.29
CA SER A 64 10.70 11.78 -3.85
C SER A 64 9.19 11.63 -3.99
N GLU A 65 8.47 12.75 -3.97
CA GLU A 65 7.01 12.73 -4.07
C GLU A 65 6.52 12.08 -5.37
N LYS A 66 7.23 12.31 -6.49
CA LYS A 66 6.94 11.65 -7.76
C LYS A 66 7.15 10.14 -7.69
N ALA A 67 8.26 9.67 -7.10
CA ALA A 67 8.51 8.24 -6.95
C ALA A 67 7.44 7.56 -6.07
N LEU A 68 6.95 8.27 -5.04
CA LEU A 68 5.84 7.81 -4.22
C LEU A 68 4.54 7.71 -5.02
N VAL A 69 4.21 8.73 -5.82
CA VAL A 69 3.03 8.72 -6.69
C VAL A 69 3.10 7.57 -7.70
N ASP A 70 4.23 7.40 -8.38
CA ASP A 70 4.45 6.32 -9.36
C ASP A 70 4.33 4.93 -8.68
N HIS A 71 4.89 4.80 -7.46
CA HIS A 71 4.78 3.58 -6.66
C HIS A 71 3.33 3.27 -6.28
N ILE A 72 2.55 4.27 -5.89
CA ILE A 72 1.13 4.10 -5.53
C ILE A 72 0.31 3.79 -6.78
N PHE A 73 0.57 4.50 -7.89
CA PHE A 73 -0.17 4.40 -9.15
C PHE A 73 -0.24 2.96 -9.67
N VAL A 74 0.91 2.28 -9.78
CA VAL A 74 0.98 0.89 -10.28
C VAL A 74 0.28 -0.13 -9.38
N ARG A 75 -0.18 0.28 -8.19
CA ARG A 75 -0.87 -0.56 -7.21
C ARG A 75 -2.36 -0.26 -7.09
N LEU A 76 -2.85 0.73 -7.83
CA LEU A 76 -4.28 1.01 -7.94
C LEU A 76 -4.96 -0.06 -8.82
N GLU A 77 -6.27 -0.18 -8.72
CA GLU A 77 -7.02 -1.02 -9.65
C GLU A 77 -6.91 -0.47 -11.09
N PRO A 78 -6.89 -1.34 -12.12
CA PRO A 78 -6.70 -0.91 -13.51
C PRO A 78 -7.66 0.22 -13.95
N GLN A 79 -8.94 0.12 -13.57
CA GLN A 79 -9.95 1.14 -13.91
C GLN A 79 -9.65 2.51 -13.29
N VAL A 80 -9.01 2.52 -12.13
CA VAL A 80 -8.56 3.74 -11.45
C VAL A 80 -7.29 4.26 -12.10
N GLN A 81 -6.36 3.36 -12.48
CA GLN A 81 -5.14 3.72 -13.19
C GLN A 81 -5.47 4.46 -14.49
N ASP A 82 -6.39 3.96 -15.30
CA ASP A 82 -6.81 4.61 -16.56
C ASP A 82 -7.27 6.07 -16.32
N TYR A 83 -8.04 6.31 -15.25
CA TYR A 83 -8.52 7.64 -14.90
C TYR A 83 -7.40 8.57 -14.39
N VAL A 84 -6.48 8.02 -13.61
CA VAL A 84 -5.35 8.75 -13.03
C VAL A 84 -4.31 9.09 -14.10
N GLU A 85 -4.03 8.18 -15.03
CA GLU A 85 -3.04 8.32 -16.09
C GLU A 85 -3.36 9.54 -16.97
N VAL A 86 -4.62 9.71 -17.36
CA VAL A 86 -5.08 10.86 -18.16
C VAL A 86 -4.82 12.19 -17.46
N ARG A 87 -4.85 12.22 -16.11
CA ARG A 87 -4.65 13.43 -15.31
C ARG A 87 -3.22 13.62 -14.83
N ASN A 88 -2.39 12.58 -14.92
CA ASN A 88 -0.95 12.58 -14.65
C ASN A 88 -0.53 13.38 -13.39
N PRO A 89 -1.06 13.05 -12.20
CA PRO A 89 -0.73 13.77 -10.98
C PRO A 89 0.78 13.65 -10.67
N GLN A 90 1.42 14.76 -10.29
CA GLN A 90 2.85 14.77 -9.93
C GLN A 90 3.09 14.74 -8.43
N THR A 91 2.06 14.97 -7.62
CA THR A 91 2.14 15.08 -6.17
C THR A 91 1.10 14.19 -5.49
N ALA A 92 1.34 13.82 -4.23
CA ALA A 92 0.40 13.01 -3.47
C ALA A 92 -0.94 13.74 -3.27
N ILE A 93 -0.88 15.08 -3.13
CA ILE A 93 -2.07 15.93 -3.03
C ILE A 93 -2.87 15.89 -4.34
N GLN A 94 -2.22 16.07 -5.49
CA GLN A 94 -2.89 15.99 -6.78
C GLN A 94 -3.51 14.61 -7.02
N LEU A 95 -2.82 13.54 -6.62
CA LEU A 95 -3.36 12.18 -6.71
C LEU A 95 -4.64 12.05 -5.88
N LEU A 96 -4.67 12.54 -4.64
CA LEU A 96 -5.87 12.52 -3.80
C LEU A 96 -7.01 13.38 -4.39
N GLU A 97 -6.71 14.55 -4.97
CA GLU A 97 -7.73 15.38 -5.64
C GLU A 97 -8.34 14.69 -6.85
N VAL A 98 -7.52 13.99 -7.64
CA VAL A 98 -7.95 13.19 -8.78
C VAL A 98 -8.88 12.06 -8.31
N LEU A 99 -8.50 11.33 -7.27
CA LEU A 99 -9.30 10.24 -6.73
C LEU A 99 -10.59 10.72 -6.06
N ALA A 100 -10.57 11.87 -5.39
CA ALA A 100 -11.77 12.48 -4.83
C ALA A 100 -12.77 12.88 -5.93
N LYS A 101 -12.30 13.34 -7.09
CA LYS A 101 -13.16 13.59 -8.26
C LYS A 101 -13.70 12.29 -8.84
N LEU A 102 -12.88 11.25 -8.89
CA LEU A 102 -13.29 9.91 -9.33
C LEU A 102 -14.41 9.35 -8.44
N GLY A 103 -14.25 9.42 -7.11
CA GLY A 103 -15.28 9.01 -6.15
C GLY A 103 -16.58 9.79 -6.33
N LYS A 104 -16.52 11.10 -6.59
CA LYS A 104 -17.72 11.91 -6.92
C LYS A 104 -18.39 11.47 -8.22
N ILE A 105 -17.62 11.09 -9.24
CA ILE A 105 -18.15 10.59 -10.52
C ILE A 105 -18.80 9.22 -10.34
N PHE A 106 -18.20 8.32 -9.55
CA PHE A 106 -18.82 7.02 -9.24
C PHE A 106 -20.09 7.17 -8.39
N VAL A 107 -20.12 8.11 -7.44
CA VAL A 107 -21.33 8.43 -6.66
C VAL A 107 -22.43 9.02 -7.54
N GLN A 108 -22.09 9.86 -8.53
CA GLN A 108 -23.06 10.39 -9.48
C GLN A 108 -23.51 9.36 -10.54
N GLY A 109 -22.66 8.39 -10.89
CA GLY A 109 -22.97 7.29 -11.80
C GLY A 109 -23.82 6.17 -11.19
N ASN A 110 -23.85 6.05 -9.86
CA ASN A 110 -24.68 5.07 -9.14
C ASN A 110 -26.10 5.57 -8.80
N ILE A 111 -26.46 6.80 -9.17
CA ILE A 111 -27.84 7.31 -9.05
C ILE A 111 -28.63 6.95 -10.31
N GLY A 112 -28.71 5.66 -10.64
CA GLY A 112 -29.26 5.27 -11.94
C GLY A 112 -29.51 3.80 -12.21
N PHE A 113 -29.79 2.96 -11.21
CA PHE A 113 -30.41 1.65 -11.45
C PHE A 113 -31.30 1.22 -10.27
N GLU A 114 -32.44 1.90 -10.11
CA GLU A 114 -33.65 1.25 -9.61
C GLU A 114 -34.73 1.43 -10.69
N LYS A 115 -35.05 0.32 -11.36
CA LYS A 115 -36.33 0.09 -12.03
C LYS A 115 -36.80 -1.30 -11.63
#